data_AF-A0A4Q4UZP1-F1
#
_entry.id   AF-A0A4Q4UZP1-F1
#
_cell.length_a   1.000
_cell.length_b   1.000
_cell.length_c   1.000
_cell.angle_alpha   90.00
_cell.angle_beta   90.00
_cell.angle_gamma   90.00
#
_symmetry.space_group_name_H-M   'P 1'
#
loop_
_entity.id
_entity.type
_entity.pdbx_description
1 polymer ?
#
loop_
_entity_poly.entity_id
_entity_poly.type
_entity_poly.pdbx_seq_one_letter_code
_entity_poly.pdbx_strand_id
1 'polypeptide(L)'
;MMNSTLTLEHRERQSHAKLSEKPGGTNGEAYTQTDTRTMGAANKGEDEEFEYYWQEYPADGSFLARLDWAFDICSTFRMTGWNWAIRCLPPYDVPPRTADGRQLSLSSLPNRSEAGYMRSLSRREFFLKRLFVNVIPSYILVDLCAVLMMQDPYFIVGPTGDLPLPPNLAAMHPALLSLRRTSLSLLGILSALQLVFNSGALCLCLLFPPILGFRAHPWHLPTLSGSFAQVLDRGLAGFWGAWWHQTFRFGFEAPARWLGLGPRGATAVAFLQSGLLHAAGSYSTVPDSRWWEPPLFFLLAGVGVLLQRWLVSRVLPLLLGLGPRRLVARRAPPRWLCRLGNLAFVLAWLQATSWPLLDDFGRCGLWLFEPVPVSLFRALGYGPTGDRRVWRYDRDFLAQWYSGKHWWDSGIGI
;
A
#
# COMPACT_ATOMS: atom_id res chain seq x y z
N MET A 1 -3.40 28.99 -12.50
CA MET A 1 -2.44 29.07 -11.38
C MET A 1 -1.47 27.91 -11.54
N MET A 2 -0.21 28.19 -11.87
CA MET A 2 0.84 27.17 -11.83
C MET A 2 1.14 26.91 -10.35
N ASN A 3 0.69 25.77 -9.81
CA ASN A 3 1.14 25.33 -8.50
C ASN A 3 2.61 24.95 -8.65
N SER A 4 3.51 25.63 -7.94
CA SER A 4 4.91 25.19 -7.85
C SER A 4 4.97 23.80 -7.20
N THR A 5 5.76 22.91 -7.79
CA THR A 5 5.97 21.55 -7.27
C THR A 5 7.04 21.62 -6.18
N LEU A 6 6.68 21.19 -4.97
CA LEU A 6 7.53 21.30 -3.77
C LEU A 6 7.75 19.94 -3.11
N THR A 7 8.97 19.70 -2.59
CA THR A 7 9.34 18.55 -1.74
C THR A 7 9.93 19.00 -0.41
N LEU A 8 9.70 18.24 0.67
CA LEU A 8 10.16 18.57 2.01
C LEU A 8 11.54 17.97 2.26
N GLU A 9 12.53 18.81 2.57
CA GLU A 9 13.89 18.39 2.90
C GLU A 9 14.34 18.90 4.27
N HIS A 10 15.52 18.47 4.72
CA HIS A 10 16.18 18.98 5.93
C HIS A 10 17.58 19.52 5.61
N ARG A 11 18.08 20.43 6.45
CA ARG A 11 19.48 20.87 6.46
C ARG A 11 19.99 20.92 7.90
N GLU A 12 21.24 20.51 8.12
CA GLU A 12 21.90 20.70 9.42
C GLU A 12 22.03 22.17 9.77
N ARG A 13 21.67 22.56 11.00
CA ARG A 13 21.83 23.93 11.46
C ARG A 13 23.32 24.20 11.72
N GLN A 14 23.92 25.07 10.91
CA GLN A 14 25.24 25.61 11.19
C GLN A 14 25.11 26.64 12.33
N SER A 15 25.87 26.46 13.42
CA SER A 15 25.99 27.46 14.48
C SER A 15 26.46 28.78 13.87
N HIS A 16 25.76 29.88 14.16
CA HIS A 16 26.06 31.23 13.65
C HIS A 16 27.53 31.65 13.92
N ALA A 17 28.43 31.30 13.00
CA ALA A 17 29.64 32.03 12.73
C ALA A 17 29.36 32.89 11.49
N LYS A 18 29.63 34.20 11.58
CA LYS A 18 29.34 35.21 10.55
C LYS A 18 29.70 34.70 9.14
N LEU A 19 28.68 34.43 8.33
CA LEU A 19 28.84 34.15 6.89
C LEU A 19 28.88 35.49 6.15
N SER A 20 30.06 35.80 5.61
CA SER A 20 30.22 36.76 4.51
C SER A 20 29.58 36.16 3.26
N GLU A 21 28.72 36.91 2.60
CA GLU A 21 28.13 36.53 1.31
C GLU A 21 29.23 36.24 0.27
N LYS A 22 29.21 35.03 -0.29
CA LYS A 22 29.74 34.76 -1.63
C LYS A 22 28.68 34.01 -2.44
N PRO A 23 28.44 34.41 -3.70
CA PRO A 23 27.48 33.75 -4.58
C PRO A 23 28.13 32.53 -5.24
N GLY A 24 27.37 31.45 -5.37
CA GLY A 24 27.74 30.26 -6.16
C GLY A 24 28.32 29.11 -5.32
N GLY A 25 27.47 28.39 -4.61
CA GLY A 25 27.81 27.10 -3.99
C GLY A 25 26.87 26.02 -4.52
N THR A 26 27.43 25.03 -5.20
CA THR A 26 26.79 23.82 -5.71
C THR A 26 26.32 22.92 -4.55
N ASN A 27 25.07 22.45 -4.61
CA ASN A 27 24.51 21.50 -3.64
C ASN A 27 25.15 20.11 -3.81
N GLY A 28 25.82 19.61 -2.77
CA GLY A 28 26.25 18.20 -2.71
C GLY A 28 27.48 17.89 -1.85
N GLU A 29 28.29 18.87 -1.44
CA GLU A 29 29.46 18.59 -0.60
C GLU A 29 29.20 18.94 0.87
N ALA A 30 28.78 17.94 1.64
CA ALA A 30 29.01 17.95 3.08
C ALA A 30 30.51 17.71 3.31
N TYR A 31 31.23 18.78 3.66
CA TYR A 31 32.59 18.66 4.19
C TYR A 31 32.55 17.88 5.51
N THR A 32 32.98 16.63 5.51
CA THR A 32 33.34 15.90 6.73
C THR A 32 34.68 16.43 7.22
N GLN A 33 34.65 17.49 8.02
CA GLN A 33 35.80 17.82 8.85
C GLN A 33 35.88 16.76 9.95
N THR A 34 36.69 15.75 9.68
CA THR A 34 36.92 14.61 10.57
C THR A 34 37.86 15.10 11.67
N ASP A 35 37.31 15.52 12.80
CA ASP A 35 38.11 15.75 14.01
C ASP A 35 37.95 14.56 14.97
N THR A 36 38.90 13.65 14.85
CA THR A 36 39.14 12.53 15.75
C THR A 36 39.57 13.02 17.13
N ARG A 37 38.66 12.97 18.12
CA ARG A 37 38.85 12.78 19.59
C ARG A 37 37.59 13.33 20.29
N THR A 38 36.83 12.63 21.12
CA THR A 38 37.13 11.63 22.15
C THR A 38 35.83 10.89 22.46
N MET A 39 35.86 9.57 22.60
CA MET A 39 34.69 8.76 22.96
C MET A 39 34.18 9.12 24.37
N GLY A 40 32.96 9.65 24.43
CA GLY A 40 32.13 9.70 25.63
C GLY A 40 30.72 9.28 25.26
N ALA A 41 30.31 8.09 25.71
CA ALA A 41 29.00 7.52 25.48
C ALA A 41 27.93 8.38 26.19
N ALA A 42 27.25 9.24 25.43
CA ALA A 42 26.06 9.94 25.85
C ALA A 42 24.99 9.79 24.74
N ASN A 43 23.77 9.49 25.16
CA ASN A 43 22.58 9.29 24.32
C ASN A 43 22.39 10.43 23.29
N LYS A 44 22.87 10.24 22.06
CA LYS A 44 22.59 11.09 20.89
C LYS A 44 21.20 10.77 20.33
N GLY A 45 20.15 11.05 21.11
CA GLY A 45 18.79 10.58 20.83
C GLY A 45 17.77 11.64 20.42
N GLU A 46 17.94 12.92 20.76
CA GLU A 46 16.80 13.85 20.70
C GLU A 46 16.99 15.17 19.93
N ASP A 47 18.21 15.62 19.60
CA ASP A 47 18.38 16.92 18.91
C ASP A 47 19.53 16.89 17.89
N GLU A 48 19.34 16.20 16.76
CA GLU A 48 19.99 16.69 15.54
C GLU A 48 19.16 17.88 15.05
N GLU A 49 19.75 19.06 15.16
CA GLU A 49 19.14 20.37 14.91
C GLU A 49 18.94 20.57 13.40
N PHE A 50 17.93 19.89 12.85
CA PHE A 50 17.58 19.96 11.45
C PHE A 50 16.53 21.04 11.20
N GLU A 51 16.78 21.88 10.20
CA GLU A 51 15.79 22.83 9.69
C GLU A 51 15.11 22.25 8.45
N TYR A 52 13.79 22.14 8.51
CA TYR A 52 12.92 21.62 7.47
C TYR A 52 12.32 22.76 6.65
N TYR A 53 12.33 22.62 5.33
CA TYR A 53 11.73 23.59 4.42
C TYR A 53 11.25 22.91 3.13
N TRP A 54 10.32 23.58 2.44
CA TRP A 54 9.91 23.19 1.10
C TRP A 54 10.96 23.65 0.10
N GLN A 55 11.43 22.73 -0.73
CA GLN A 55 12.30 23.01 -1.86
C GLN A 55 11.48 22.97 -3.15
N GLU A 56 11.78 23.86 -4.09
CA GLU A 56 11.24 23.85 -5.46
C GLU A 56 12.01 22.89 -6.36
N TYR A 57 11.35 22.44 -7.44
CA TYR A 57 12.01 21.64 -8.47
C TYR A 57 13.28 22.35 -8.96
N PRO A 58 14.45 21.67 -8.98
CA PRO A 58 15.72 22.30 -9.34
C PRO A 58 15.82 22.48 -10.86
N ALA A 59 15.05 23.41 -11.42
CA ALA A 59 14.98 23.68 -12.86
C ALA A 59 16.37 23.98 -13.44
N ASP A 60 17.11 24.86 -12.76
CA ASP A 60 18.48 25.26 -13.11
C ASP A 60 19.56 24.37 -12.48
N GLY A 61 19.16 23.26 -11.84
CA GLY A 61 20.08 22.31 -11.20
C GLY A 61 20.86 21.44 -12.18
N SER A 62 21.72 20.58 -11.64
CA SER A 62 22.41 19.57 -12.45
C SER A 62 21.42 18.52 -13.00
N PHE A 63 21.82 17.82 -14.05
CA PHE A 63 21.02 16.71 -14.58
C PHE A 63 20.72 15.66 -13.49
N LEU A 64 21.71 15.33 -12.66
CA LEU A 64 21.55 14.37 -11.56
C LEU A 64 20.55 14.84 -10.51
N ALA A 65 20.52 16.13 -10.18
CA ALA A 65 19.53 16.67 -9.24
C ALA A 65 18.09 16.55 -9.78
N ARG A 66 17.90 16.85 -11.08
CA ARG A 66 16.60 16.67 -11.74
C ARG A 66 16.20 15.20 -11.86
N LEU A 67 17.18 14.32 -12.14
CA LEU A 67 16.97 12.88 -12.23
C LEU A 67 16.59 12.28 -10.87
N ASP A 68 17.23 12.73 -9.79
CA ASP A 68 16.90 12.33 -8.42
C ASP A 68 15.45 12.69 -8.05
N TRP A 69 15.01 13.91 -8.39
CA TRP A 69 13.62 14.32 -8.22
C TRP A 69 12.65 13.47 -9.04
N ALA A 70 12.97 13.20 -10.31
CA ALA A 70 12.14 12.34 -11.16
C ALA A 70 12.08 10.91 -10.62
N PHE A 71 13.20 10.39 -10.13
CA PHE A 71 13.29 9.08 -9.49
C PHE A 71 12.42 9.02 -8.23
N ASP A 72 12.44 10.05 -7.38
CA ASP A 72 11.58 10.10 -6.20
C ASP A 72 10.10 10.08 -6.58
N ILE A 73 9.65 10.91 -7.53
CA ILE A 73 8.26 10.87 -8.03
C ILE A 73 7.87 9.47 -8.51
N CYS A 74 8.73 8.82 -9.31
CA CYS A 74 8.47 7.50 -9.86
C CYS A 74 8.49 6.39 -8.79
N SER A 75 9.29 6.53 -7.75
CA SER A 75 9.45 5.53 -6.69
C SER A 75 8.51 5.74 -5.50
N THR A 76 8.03 6.96 -5.28
CA THR A 76 7.07 7.31 -4.22
C THR A 76 5.63 7.30 -4.72
N PHE A 77 5.04 6.11 -4.83
CA PHE A 77 3.65 5.94 -5.28
C PHE A 77 2.62 6.78 -4.50
N ARG A 78 2.90 7.07 -3.22
CA ARG A 78 2.02 7.85 -2.33
C ARG A 78 2.33 9.35 -2.29
N MET A 79 3.36 9.77 -3.01
CA MET A 79 3.87 11.15 -3.05
C MET A 79 4.23 11.67 -1.65
N THR A 80 4.77 10.80 -0.77
CA THR A 80 5.14 11.17 0.60
C THR A 80 6.28 12.16 0.62
N GLY A 81 6.12 13.29 1.31
CA GLY A 81 7.11 14.36 1.29
C GLY A 81 6.86 15.42 0.23
N TRP A 82 5.82 15.28 -0.58
CA TRP A 82 5.44 16.26 -1.59
C TRP A 82 4.17 17.03 -1.20
N ASN A 83 4.02 18.28 -1.66
CA ASN A 83 2.85 19.13 -1.39
C ASN A 83 1.51 18.62 -1.96
N TRP A 84 1.56 17.53 -2.73
CA TRP A 84 0.45 16.87 -3.43
C TRP A 84 0.32 15.40 -3.01
N ALA A 85 0.90 15.03 -1.85
CA ALA A 85 0.70 13.77 -1.15
C ALA A 85 -0.78 13.40 -1.04
N ILE A 86 -1.07 12.10 -1.04
CA ILE A 86 -2.46 11.64 -0.87
C ILE A 86 -3.01 12.08 0.50
N ARG A 87 -4.25 12.60 0.49
CA ARG A 87 -4.86 13.26 1.67
C ARG A 87 -5.14 12.34 2.86
N CYS A 88 -5.09 11.02 2.68
CA CYS A 88 -5.32 10.08 3.77
C CYS A 88 -4.09 9.88 4.65
N LEU A 89 -2.91 10.34 4.23
CA LEU A 89 -1.71 10.33 5.07
C LEU A 89 -1.76 11.47 6.09
N PRO A 90 -0.95 11.40 7.17
CA PRO A 90 -0.76 12.58 8.00
C PRO A 90 -0.20 13.73 7.15
N PRO A 91 -0.44 15.00 7.52
CA PRO A 91 0.07 16.15 6.74
C PRO A 91 1.61 16.18 6.72
N TYR A 92 2.20 16.57 5.59
CA TYR A 92 3.66 16.74 5.43
C TYR A 92 4.03 18.22 5.51
N ASP A 93 3.50 18.93 6.51
CA ASP A 93 3.76 20.36 6.67
C ASP A 93 5.14 20.64 7.26
N VAL A 94 5.65 21.85 7.02
CA VAL A 94 6.84 22.35 7.70
C VAL A 94 6.49 22.58 9.18
N PRO A 95 7.27 22.06 10.15
CA PRO A 95 7.04 22.34 11.56
C PRO A 95 7.01 23.86 11.83
N PRO A 96 6.09 24.33 12.68
CA PRO A 96 5.97 25.76 12.96
C PRO A 96 7.20 26.26 13.72
N ARG A 97 7.42 27.57 13.66
CA ARG A 97 8.47 28.24 14.44
C ARG A 97 7.90 28.81 15.73
N THR A 98 8.69 28.76 16.79
CA THR A 98 8.42 29.43 18.06
C THR A 98 8.63 30.94 17.93
N ALA A 99 8.21 31.70 18.95
CA ALA A 99 8.34 33.17 18.95
C ALA A 99 9.81 33.65 18.86
N ASP A 100 10.76 32.84 19.32
CA ASP A 100 12.21 33.04 19.21
C ASP A 100 12.81 32.56 17.88
N GLY A 101 11.98 32.15 16.91
CA GLY A 101 12.38 31.79 15.55
C GLY A 101 12.93 30.37 15.39
N ARG A 102 12.98 29.57 16.47
CA ARG A 102 13.39 28.15 16.41
C ARG A 102 12.30 27.30 15.79
N GLN A 103 12.67 26.44 14.85
CA GLN A 103 11.73 25.49 14.28
C GLN A 103 11.49 24.34 15.25
N LEU A 104 10.22 23.97 15.44
CA LEU A 104 9.87 22.81 16.26
C LEU A 104 10.30 21.50 15.58
N SER A 105 10.50 20.46 16.39
CA SER A 105 10.78 19.11 15.89
C SER A 105 9.59 18.53 15.12
N LEU A 106 9.83 17.56 14.23
CA LEU A 106 8.78 16.80 13.53
C LEU A 106 7.77 16.17 14.49
N SER A 107 8.16 15.90 15.73
CA SER A 107 7.28 15.39 16.78
C SER A 107 6.13 16.34 17.15
N SER A 108 6.24 17.64 16.81
CA SER A 108 5.17 18.62 17.02
C SER A 108 4.02 18.47 16.02
N LEU A 109 4.24 17.78 14.90
CA LEU A 109 3.24 17.58 13.87
C LEU A 109 2.36 16.35 14.16
N PRO A 110 1.10 16.31 13.66
CA PRO A 110 0.23 15.16 13.85
C PRO A 110 0.82 13.86 13.28
N ASN A 111 1.03 12.87 14.14
CA ASN A 111 1.55 11.55 13.75
C ASN A 111 0.49 10.60 13.18
N ARG A 112 -0.79 10.99 13.22
CA ARG A 112 -1.92 10.15 12.80
C ARG A 112 -2.90 10.97 11.97
N SER A 113 -3.34 10.42 10.84
CA SER A 113 -4.40 11.04 10.03
C SER A 113 -5.80 10.63 10.50
N GLU A 114 -6.81 11.36 10.01
CA GLU A 114 -8.22 11.00 10.23
C GLU A 114 -8.57 9.59 9.70
N ALA A 115 -7.95 9.18 8.59
CA ALA A 115 -8.10 7.85 8.03
C ALA A 115 -7.37 6.78 8.88
N GLY A 116 -6.53 7.19 9.83
CA GLY A 116 -5.82 6.31 10.76
C GLY A 116 -4.45 5.85 10.28
N TYR A 117 -3.87 6.51 9.28
CA TYR A 117 -2.48 6.26 8.88
C TYR A 117 -1.55 6.83 9.94
N MET A 118 -0.46 6.14 10.24
CA MET A 118 0.50 6.55 11.25
C MET A 118 1.92 6.62 10.70
N ARG A 119 2.71 7.55 11.24
CA ARG A 119 4.17 7.59 11.07
C ARG A 119 4.85 7.12 12.36
N SER A 120 6.11 6.70 12.22
CA SER A 120 7.01 6.50 13.36
C SER A 120 8.01 7.63 13.41
N LEU A 121 8.32 8.09 14.63
CA LEU A 121 9.25 9.20 14.84
C LEU A 121 10.70 8.76 14.94
N SER A 122 10.94 7.51 15.34
CA SER A 122 12.29 6.95 15.45
C SER A 122 12.49 5.74 14.54
N ARG A 123 13.72 5.54 14.07
CA ARG A 123 14.11 4.37 13.28
C ARG A 123 13.93 3.07 14.06
N ARG A 124 14.20 3.08 15.38
CA ARG A 124 14.03 1.91 16.25
C ARG A 124 12.57 1.50 16.36
N GLU A 125 11.67 2.43 16.68
CA GLU A 125 10.24 2.15 16.76
C GLU A 125 9.71 1.67 15.42
N PHE A 126 10.10 2.36 14.33
CA PHE A 126 9.74 1.96 12.97
C PHE A 126 10.18 0.52 12.70
N PHE A 127 11.46 0.19 12.91
CA PHE A 127 12.00 -1.14 12.67
C PHE A 127 11.24 -2.22 13.45
N LEU A 128 11.12 -2.06 14.77
CA LEU A 128 10.46 -3.06 15.63
C LEU A 128 9.00 -3.25 15.24
N LYS A 129 8.26 -2.16 15.02
CA LYS A 129 6.85 -2.22 14.61
C LYS A 129 6.70 -2.83 13.22
N ARG A 130 7.50 -2.42 12.24
CA ARG A 130 7.43 -2.93 10.86
C ARG A 130 7.78 -4.41 10.82
N LEU A 131 8.84 -4.82 11.51
CA LEU A 131 9.31 -6.20 11.53
C LEU A 131 8.34 -7.13 12.28
N PHE A 132 8.05 -6.84 13.55
CA PHE A 132 7.32 -7.78 14.41
C PHE A 132 5.80 -7.69 14.29
N VAL A 133 5.25 -6.54 13.91
CA VAL A 133 3.78 -6.38 13.79
C VAL A 133 3.31 -6.60 12.35
N ASN A 134 4.17 -6.36 11.35
CA ASN A 134 3.76 -6.45 9.95
C ASN A 134 4.49 -7.56 9.20
N VAL A 135 5.82 -7.50 9.05
CA VAL A 135 6.59 -8.41 8.18
C VAL A 135 6.51 -9.86 8.67
N ILE A 136 6.87 -10.14 9.92
CA ILE A 136 6.88 -11.53 10.45
C ILE A 136 5.48 -12.15 10.41
N PRO A 137 4.41 -11.51 10.93
CA PRO A 137 3.07 -12.08 10.84
C PRO A 137 2.62 -12.27 9.40
N SER A 138 2.88 -11.30 8.52
CA SER A 138 2.49 -11.40 7.11
C SER A 138 3.24 -12.51 6.39
N TYR A 139 4.53 -12.73 6.71
CA TYR A 139 5.31 -13.84 6.20
C TYR A 139 4.67 -15.17 6.56
N ILE A 140 4.36 -15.38 7.85
CA ILE A 140 3.74 -16.60 8.36
C ILE A 140 2.38 -16.81 7.68
N LEU A 141 1.57 -15.76 7.55
CA LEU A 141 0.25 -15.85 6.92
C LEU A 141 0.32 -16.13 5.42
N VAL A 142 1.29 -15.54 4.70
CA VAL A 142 1.51 -15.84 3.28
C VAL A 142 1.92 -17.30 3.12
N ASP A 143 2.87 -17.80 3.91
CA ASP A 143 3.30 -19.19 3.85
C ASP A 143 2.15 -20.16 4.17
N LEU A 144 1.36 -19.87 5.21
CA LEU A 144 0.16 -20.63 5.53
C LEU A 144 -0.85 -20.65 4.39
N CYS A 145 -1.14 -19.47 3.81
CA CYS A 145 -2.09 -19.36 2.71
C CYS A 145 -1.59 -20.12 1.48
N ALA A 146 -0.33 -19.98 1.10
CA ALA A 146 0.26 -20.70 -0.02
C ALA A 146 0.11 -22.22 0.15
N VAL A 147 0.46 -22.75 1.33
CA VAL A 147 0.31 -24.18 1.62
C VAL A 147 -1.16 -24.63 1.55
N LEU A 148 -2.09 -23.88 2.13
CA LEU A 148 -3.51 -24.23 2.11
C LEU A 148 -4.16 -24.08 0.73
N MET A 149 -3.71 -23.12 -0.07
CA MET A 149 -4.16 -22.89 -1.44
C MET A 149 -3.68 -24.01 -2.36
N MET A 150 -2.44 -24.49 -2.19
CA MET A 150 -1.90 -25.61 -2.97
C MET A 150 -2.57 -26.97 -2.69
N GLN A 151 -3.48 -27.04 -1.72
CA GLN A 151 -4.32 -28.22 -1.48
C GLN A 151 -5.64 -28.17 -2.26
N ASP A 152 -6.02 -27.03 -2.84
CA ASP A 152 -7.28 -26.88 -3.57
C ASP A 152 -6.98 -26.60 -5.05
N PRO A 153 -7.37 -27.51 -5.97
CA PRO A 153 -7.10 -27.36 -7.40
C PRO A 153 -7.54 -26.01 -7.99
N TYR A 154 -8.54 -25.35 -7.41
CA TYR A 154 -8.97 -24.01 -7.82
C TYR A 154 -7.84 -22.99 -7.87
N PHE A 155 -6.89 -23.03 -6.91
CA PHE A 155 -5.78 -22.09 -6.88
C PHE A 155 -4.63 -22.48 -7.82
N ILE A 156 -4.62 -23.72 -8.33
CA ILE A 156 -3.54 -24.25 -9.16
C ILE A 156 -3.88 -24.10 -10.64
N VAL A 157 -5.07 -24.58 -11.03
CA VAL A 157 -5.52 -24.65 -12.44
C VAL A 157 -6.70 -23.72 -12.73
N GLY A 158 -7.11 -22.92 -11.74
CA GLY A 158 -8.27 -22.03 -11.86
C GLY A 158 -9.61 -22.76 -11.73
N PRO A 159 -10.73 -22.02 -11.88
CA PRO A 159 -12.09 -22.54 -11.71
C PRO A 159 -12.54 -23.52 -12.80
N THR A 160 -11.86 -23.53 -13.94
CA THR A 160 -12.21 -24.35 -15.11
C THR A 160 -11.33 -25.58 -15.27
N GLY A 161 -10.44 -25.86 -14.31
CA GLY A 161 -9.60 -27.05 -14.36
C GLY A 161 -10.36 -28.32 -14.00
N ASP A 162 -10.00 -29.43 -14.64
CA ASP A 162 -10.67 -30.73 -14.50
C ASP A 162 -10.12 -31.59 -13.34
N LEU A 163 -9.25 -31.03 -12.50
CA LEU A 163 -8.66 -31.76 -11.38
C LEU A 163 -9.71 -32.04 -10.27
N PRO A 164 -9.83 -33.29 -9.80
CA PRO A 164 -10.81 -33.63 -8.77
C PRO A 164 -10.46 -32.97 -7.44
N LEU A 165 -11.49 -32.58 -6.68
CA LEU A 165 -11.32 -32.07 -5.32
C LEU A 165 -10.82 -33.19 -4.39
N PRO A 166 -9.83 -32.91 -3.52
CA PRO A 166 -9.47 -33.81 -2.44
C PRO A 166 -10.66 -34.16 -1.54
N PRO A 167 -10.72 -35.37 -0.95
CA PRO A 167 -11.90 -35.85 -0.20
C PRO A 167 -12.40 -34.88 0.88
N ASN A 168 -11.50 -34.22 1.59
CA ASN A 168 -11.83 -33.24 2.62
C ASN A 168 -12.50 -31.97 2.07
N LEU A 169 -12.18 -31.57 0.83
CA LEU A 169 -12.82 -30.43 0.17
C LEU A 169 -14.10 -30.85 -0.56
N ALA A 170 -14.10 -32.04 -1.16
CA ALA A 170 -15.27 -32.61 -1.84
C ALA A 170 -16.45 -32.83 -0.88
N ALA A 171 -16.18 -33.13 0.39
CA ALA A 171 -17.20 -33.28 1.42
C ALA A 171 -17.79 -31.95 1.92
N MET A 172 -17.23 -30.79 1.56
CA MET A 172 -17.73 -29.49 2.02
C MET A 172 -18.95 -29.04 1.20
N HIS A 173 -19.92 -28.41 1.88
CA HIS A 173 -21.02 -27.74 1.19
C HIS A 173 -20.48 -26.64 0.25
N PRO A 174 -20.99 -26.47 -0.99
CA PRO A 174 -20.44 -25.53 -1.97
C PRO A 174 -20.30 -24.09 -1.46
N ALA A 175 -21.26 -23.62 -0.66
CA ALA A 175 -21.19 -22.29 -0.06
C ALA A 175 -20.02 -22.13 0.94
N LEU A 176 -19.70 -23.18 1.71
CA LEU A 176 -18.57 -23.17 2.64
C LEU A 176 -17.25 -23.25 1.88
N LEU A 177 -17.19 -24.03 0.81
CA LEU A 177 -16.02 -24.09 -0.07
C LEU A 177 -15.76 -22.73 -0.73
N SER A 178 -16.80 -22.06 -1.24
CA SER A 178 -16.71 -20.70 -1.77
C SER A 178 -16.23 -19.71 -0.70
N LEU A 179 -16.80 -19.74 0.51
CA LEU A 179 -16.38 -18.88 1.61
C LEU A 179 -14.91 -19.12 2.01
N ARG A 180 -14.49 -20.39 2.06
CA ARG A 180 -13.09 -20.76 2.31
C ARG A 180 -12.16 -20.17 1.25
N ARG A 181 -12.48 -20.37 -0.04
CA ARG A 181 -11.67 -19.86 -1.15
C ARG A 181 -11.55 -18.33 -1.13
N THR A 182 -12.67 -17.63 -0.96
CA THR A 182 -12.67 -16.16 -0.88
C THR A 182 -11.91 -15.67 0.35
N SER A 183 -12.08 -16.31 1.51
CA SER A 183 -11.39 -15.91 2.75
C SER A 183 -9.89 -16.13 2.66
N LEU A 184 -9.44 -17.28 2.14
CA LEU A 184 -8.03 -17.57 1.89
C LEU A 184 -7.45 -16.56 0.89
N SER A 185 -8.16 -16.29 -0.21
CA SER A 185 -7.73 -15.32 -1.22
C SER A 185 -7.53 -13.92 -0.63
N LEU A 186 -8.52 -13.43 0.13
CA LEU A 186 -8.43 -12.12 0.77
C LEU A 186 -7.28 -12.05 1.79
N LEU A 187 -7.13 -13.08 2.63
CA LEU A 187 -6.05 -13.16 3.61
C LEU A 187 -4.68 -13.22 2.93
N GLY A 188 -4.55 -14.03 1.87
CA GLY A 188 -3.34 -14.17 1.08
C GLY A 188 -2.94 -12.86 0.41
N ILE A 189 -3.85 -12.19 -0.29
CA ILE A 189 -3.60 -10.89 -0.93
C ILE A 189 -3.21 -9.83 0.11
N LEU A 190 -3.98 -9.70 1.20
CA LEU A 190 -3.68 -8.72 2.24
C LEU A 190 -2.31 -8.98 2.86
N SER A 191 -1.99 -10.23 3.19
CA SER A 191 -0.71 -10.58 3.80
C SER A 191 0.45 -10.40 2.83
N ALA A 192 0.29 -10.76 1.55
CA ALA A 192 1.31 -10.54 0.52
C ALA A 192 1.61 -9.05 0.31
N LEU A 193 0.57 -8.22 0.23
CA LEU A 193 0.72 -6.76 0.17
C LEU A 193 1.42 -6.22 1.42
N GLN A 194 1.02 -6.65 2.61
CA GLN A 194 1.69 -6.23 3.83
C GLN A 194 3.16 -6.67 3.81
N LEU A 195 3.47 -7.92 3.46
CA LEU A 195 4.83 -8.42 3.39
C LEU A 195 5.69 -7.58 2.43
N VAL A 196 5.30 -7.45 1.17
CA VAL A 196 6.10 -6.75 0.14
C VAL A 196 6.34 -5.29 0.51
N PHE A 197 5.29 -4.53 0.83
CA PHE A 197 5.43 -3.10 1.07
C PHE A 197 6.05 -2.76 2.43
N ASN A 198 5.88 -3.60 3.46
CA ASN A 198 6.55 -3.38 4.74
C ASN A 198 8.04 -3.78 4.66
N SER A 199 8.37 -4.86 3.96
CA SER A 199 9.76 -5.25 3.68
C SER A 199 10.47 -4.19 2.83
N GLY A 200 9.84 -3.70 1.76
CA GLY A 200 10.39 -2.61 0.95
C GLY A 200 10.66 -1.35 1.78
N ALA A 201 9.73 -0.95 2.66
CA ALA A 201 9.93 0.18 3.55
C ALA A 201 11.06 -0.03 4.58
N LEU A 202 11.24 -1.27 5.09
CA LEU A 202 12.41 -1.61 5.92
C LEU A 202 13.71 -1.50 5.12
N CYS A 203 13.76 -2.04 3.90
CA CYS A 203 14.93 -1.93 3.04
C CYS A 203 15.30 -0.47 2.78
N LEU A 204 14.34 0.37 2.39
CA LEU A 204 14.54 1.81 2.20
C LEU A 204 15.11 2.48 3.46
N CYS A 205 14.53 2.20 4.63
CA CYS A 205 14.93 2.81 5.90
C CYS A 205 16.31 2.35 6.40
N LEU A 206 16.77 1.15 6.04
CA LEU A 206 17.99 0.54 6.57
C LEU A 206 19.17 0.57 5.60
N LEU A 207 18.92 0.28 4.32
CA LEU A 207 19.98 0.04 3.33
C LEU A 207 20.26 1.27 2.48
N PHE A 208 19.24 2.11 2.25
CA PHE A 208 19.32 3.27 1.37
C PHE A 208 19.44 4.66 2.02
N PRO A 209 19.59 4.87 3.35
CA PRO A 209 19.84 6.21 3.90
C PRO A 209 21.00 7.00 3.28
N PRO A 210 22.15 6.39 2.94
CA PRO A 210 23.27 7.13 2.34
C PRO A 210 22.96 7.70 0.96
N ILE A 211 21.99 7.11 0.25
CA ILE A 211 21.64 7.48 -1.13
C ILE A 211 20.39 8.39 -1.14
N LEU A 212 19.38 8.04 -0.35
CA LEU A 212 18.07 8.70 -0.35
C LEU A 212 17.91 9.75 0.75
N GLY A 213 18.90 9.90 1.63
CA GLY A 213 18.92 10.89 2.70
C GLY A 213 17.64 10.89 3.53
N PHE A 214 16.97 12.05 3.59
CA PHE A 214 15.74 12.23 4.37
C PHE A 214 14.56 11.38 3.88
N ARG A 215 14.54 10.99 2.61
CA ARG A 215 13.43 10.21 2.03
C ARG A 215 13.40 8.77 2.56
N ALA A 216 14.54 8.27 3.05
CA ALA A 216 14.64 7.02 3.81
C ALA A 216 14.31 7.19 5.30
N HIS A 217 13.91 8.38 5.76
CA HIS A 217 13.51 8.59 7.14
C HIS A 217 12.13 7.97 7.42
N PRO A 218 11.88 7.34 8.59
CA PRO A 218 10.58 6.77 8.97
C PRO A 218 9.37 7.70 8.80
N TRP A 219 9.61 9.01 8.86
CA TRP A 219 8.60 10.04 8.60
C TRP A 219 7.98 9.95 7.19
N HIS A 220 8.76 9.56 6.18
CA HIS A 220 8.30 9.36 4.80
C HIS A 220 7.68 7.97 4.58
N LEU A 221 7.67 7.09 5.59
CA LEU A 221 7.28 5.69 5.45
C LEU A 221 6.05 5.36 6.33
N PRO A 222 4.89 6.01 6.12
CA PRO A 222 3.70 5.75 6.93
C PRO A 222 3.14 4.34 6.70
N THR A 223 2.27 3.91 7.63
CA THR A 223 1.58 2.62 7.58
C THR A 223 0.92 2.36 6.23
N LEU A 224 0.81 1.09 5.82
CA LEU A 224 0.28 0.71 4.52
C LEU A 224 -1.23 0.92 4.40
N SER A 225 -1.94 0.66 5.50
CA SER A 225 -3.39 0.78 5.63
C SER A 225 -3.77 1.79 6.72
N GLY A 226 -4.97 2.34 6.57
CA GLY A 226 -5.62 3.15 7.60
C GLY A 226 -6.23 2.29 8.71
N SER A 227 -7.06 2.92 9.55
CA SER A 227 -7.78 2.22 10.61
C SER A 227 -8.93 1.40 10.03
N PHE A 228 -9.08 0.16 10.50
CA PHE A 228 -10.25 -0.68 10.17
C PHE A 228 -11.57 -0.06 10.64
N ALA A 229 -11.53 0.88 11.59
CA ALA A 229 -12.70 1.67 11.97
C ALA A 229 -13.32 2.41 10.78
N GLN A 230 -12.57 2.71 9.73
CA GLN A 230 -13.12 3.30 8.50
C GLN A 230 -14.10 2.35 7.80
N VAL A 231 -13.82 1.05 7.78
CA VAL A 231 -14.74 0.02 7.24
C VAL A 231 -16.00 -0.06 8.10
N LEU A 232 -15.82 -0.07 9.42
CA LEU A 232 -16.94 -0.12 10.37
C LEU A 232 -17.82 1.14 10.28
N ASP A 233 -17.23 2.33 10.18
CA ASP A 233 -17.97 3.59 10.20
C ASP A 233 -18.52 3.99 8.82
N ARG A 234 -17.88 3.57 7.71
CA ARG A 234 -18.21 4.03 6.34
C ARG A 234 -18.49 2.90 5.34
N GLY A 235 -18.49 1.63 5.76
CA GLY A 235 -18.80 0.49 4.89
C GLY A 235 -17.81 0.32 3.73
N LEU A 236 -18.31 -0.05 2.54
CA LEU A 236 -17.49 -0.25 1.34
C LEU A 236 -16.76 1.03 0.92
N ALA A 237 -17.35 2.20 1.14
CA ALA A 237 -16.67 3.47 0.86
C ALA A 237 -15.43 3.64 1.76
N GLY A 238 -15.51 3.21 3.02
CA GLY A 238 -14.38 3.18 3.94
C GLY A 238 -13.36 2.09 3.61
N PHE A 239 -13.83 0.93 3.15
CA PHE A 239 -12.99 -0.16 2.66
C PHE A 239 -12.09 0.33 1.52
N TRP A 240 -12.66 0.79 0.40
CA TRP A 240 -11.88 1.21 -0.77
C TRP A 240 -11.20 2.57 -0.61
N GLY A 241 -11.86 3.51 0.08
CA GLY A 241 -11.43 4.91 0.14
C GLY A 241 -10.51 5.27 1.30
N ALA A 242 -10.22 4.35 2.22
CA ALA A 242 -9.37 4.67 3.38
C ALA A 242 -8.60 3.48 3.96
N TRP A 243 -9.19 2.27 3.98
CA TRP A 243 -8.57 1.11 4.62
C TRP A 243 -7.74 0.25 3.67
N TRP A 244 -8.30 -0.16 2.53
CA TRP A 244 -7.62 -0.93 1.49
C TRP A 244 -6.42 -0.15 0.97
N HIS A 245 -5.34 -0.86 0.67
CA HIS A 245 -4.04 -0.34 0.23
C HIS A 245 -4.14 0.94 -0.64
N GLN A 246 -3.69 2.09 -0.11
CA GLN A 246 -3.81 3.41 -0.77
C GLN A 246 -2.60 3.80 -1.61
N THR A 247 -1.68 2.88 -1.88
CA THR A 247 -0.41 3.20 -2.55
C THR A 247 -0.60 3.75 -3.95
N PHE A 248 -1.51 3.17 -4.74
CA PHE A 248 -1.80 3.60 -6.10
C PHE A 248 -2.83 4.74 -6.20
N ARG A 249 -3.33 5.23 -5.05
CA ARG A 249 -4.41 6.22 -5.02
C ARG A 249 -4.05 7.49 -5.79
N PHE A 250 -2.81 7.94 -5.68
CA PHE A 250 -2.36 9.15 -6.38
C PHE A 250 -2.55 9.00 -7.90
N GLY A 251 -2.02 7.92 -8.48
CA GLY A 251 -2.11 7.64 -9.92
C GLY A 251 -3.55 7.43 -10.40
N PHE A 252 -4.40 6.77 -9.60
CA PHE A 252 -5.80 6.54 -9.94
C PHE A 252 -6.72 7.76 -9.78
N GLU A 253 -6.32 8.76 -8.99
CA GLU A 253 -7.08 10.00 -8.87
C GLU A 253 -6.59 11.09 -9.83
N ALA A 254 -5.35 11.01 -10.32
CA ALA A 254 -4.72 12.07 -11.11
C ALA A 254 -5.52 12.45 -12.37
N PRO A 255 -6.02 11.52 -13.22
CA PRO A 255 -6.78 11.91 -14.41
C PRO A 255 -8.09 12.61 -14.07
N ALA A 256 -8.80 12.14 -13.04
CA ALA A 256 -10.05 12.76 -12.61
C ALA A 256 -9.84 14.18 -12.08
N ARG A 257 -8.74 14.41 -11.33
CA ARG A 257 -8.36 15.76 -10.88
C ARG A 257 -8.01 16.67 -12.06
N TRP A 258 -7.26 16.16 -13.04
CA TRP A 258 -6.90 16.92 -14.24
C TRP A 258 -8.13 17.32 -15.06
N LEU A 259 -9.11 16.43 -15.20
CA LEU A 259 -10.39 16.68 -15.85
C LEU A 259 -11.38 17.53 -15.02
N GLY A 260 -11.03 17.90 -13.79
CA GLY A 260 -11.93 18.66 -12.90
C GLY A 260 -13.19 17.90 -12.48
N LEU A 261 -13.16 16.57 -12.48
CA LEU A 261 -14.32 15.75 -12.14
C LEU A 261 -14.65 15.85 -10.64
N GLY A 262 -15.94 15.97 -10.33
CA GLY A 262 -16.42 15.88 -8.94
C GLY A 262 -16.18 14.50 -8.31
N PRO A 263 -16.44 14.33 -7.00
CA PRO A 263 -16.11 13.11 -6.26
C PRO A 263 -16.64 11.81 -6.86
N ARG A 264 -17.84 11.84 -7.47
CA ARG A 264 -18.41 10.66 -8.14
C ARG A 264 -17.65 10.28 -9.41
N GLY A 265 -17.25 11.27 -10.21
CA GLY A 265 -16.44 11.05 -11.40
C GLY A 265 -15.05 10.54 -11.03
N ALA A 266 -14.45 11.09 -9.97
CA ALA A 266 -13.18 10.59 -9.44
C ALA A 266 -13.25 9.12 -8.99
N THR A 267 -14.31 8.74 -8.27
CA THR A 267 -14.53 7.33 -7.90
C THR A 267 -14.68 6.43 -9.14
N ALA A 268 -15.46 6.86 -10.15
CA ALA A 268 -15.67 6.08 -11.36
C ALA A 268 -14.36 5.87 -12.16
N VAL A 269 -13.58 6.93 -12.34
CA VAL A 269 -12.27 6.86 -13.00
C VAL A 269 -11.31 5.96 -12.23
N ALA A 270 -11.26 6.05 -10.90
CA ALA A 270 -10.38 5.21 -10.10
C ALA A 270 -10.72 3.72 -10.21
N PHE A 271 -12.00 3.34 -10.19
CA PHE A 271 -12.43 1.95 -10.38
C PHE A 271 -12.16 1.47 -11.82
N LEU A 272 -12.38 2.32 -12.83
CA LEU A 272 -12.06 2.00 -14.22
C LEU A 272 -10.56 1.74 -14.39
N GLN A 273 -9.70 2.65 -13.91
CA GLN A 273 -8.25 2.49 -13.99
C GLN A 273 -7.76 1.25 -13.23
N SER A 274 -8.34 0.96 -12.07
CA SER A 274 -8.02 -0.27 -11.32
C SER A 274 -8.38 -1.51 -12.14
N GLY A 275 -9.57 -1.53 -12.75
CA GLY A 275 -10.01 -2.61 -13.63
C GLY A 275 -9.09 -2.81 -14.83
N LEU A 276 -8.72 -1.73 -15.53
CA LEU A 276 -7.85 -1.80 -16.69
C LEU A 276 -6.41 -2.22 -16.34
N LEU A 277 -5.88 -1.77 -15.21
CA LEU A 277 -4.55 -2.20 -14.75
C LEU A 277 -4.53 -3.71 -14.50
N HIS A 278 -5.54 -4.25 -13.81
CA HIS A 278 -5.64 -5.68 -13.59
C HIS A 278 -5.89 -6.45 -14.88
N ALA A 279 -6.76 -5.94 -15.78
CA ALA A 279 -6.98 -6.54 -17.10
C ALA A 279 -5.70 -6.64 -17.93
N ALA A 280 -4.84 -5.62 -17.89
CA ALA A 280 -3.54 -5.64 -18.56
C ALA A 280 -2.65 -6.74 -17.98
N GLY A 281 -2.64 -6.91 -16.65
CA GLY A 281 -1.98 -8.02 -15.97
C GLY A 281 -2.46 -9.36 -16.51
N SER A 282 -3.78 -9.60 -16.50
CA SER A 282 -4.40 -10.82 -17.01
C SER A 282 -4.06 -11.07 -18.48
N TYR A 283 -4.17 -10.04 -19.33
CA TYR A 283 -3.88 -10.15 -20.76
C TYR A 283 -2.42 -10.50 -21.05
N SER A 284 -1.50 -10.07 -20.18
CA SER A 284 -0.07 -10.31 -20.34
C SER A 284 0.44 -11.62 -19.73
N THR A 285 -0.43 -12.41 -19.07
CA THR A 285 0.00 -13.69 -18.50
C THR A 285 0.16 -14.77 -19.57
N VAL A 286 0.96 -15.80 -19.26
CA VAL A 286 1.23 -16.91 -20.18
C VAL A 286 0.00 -17.80 -20.38
N PRO A 287 -0.75 -18.21 -19.33
CA PRO A 287 -1.96 -19.00 -19.51
C PRO A 287 -3.12 -18.17 -20.06
N ASP A 288 -4.07 -18.83 -20.75
CA ASP A 288 -5.30 -18.19 -21.18
C ASP A 288 -6.13 -17.70 -19.97
N SER A 289 -6.24 -16.38 -19.85
CA SER A 289 -6.98 -15.70 -18.79
C SER A 289 -8.24 -15.00 -19.33
N ARG A 290 -8.98 -14.31 -18.46
CA ARG A 290 -10.16 -13.53 -18.85
C ARG A 290 -10.00 -12.09 -18.40
N TRP A 291 -9.27 -11.33 -19.23
CA TRP A 291 -8.96 -9.92 -19.00
C TRP A 291 -10.16 -9.00 -18.69
N TRP A 292 -11.39 -9.39 -19.04
CA TRP A 292 -12.61 -8.63 -18.72
C TRP A 292 -13.15 -8.88 -17.31
N GLU A 293 -12.75 -9.96 -16.63
CA GLU A 293 -13.24 -10.32 -15.29
C GLU A 293 -12.76 -9.32 -14.22
N PRO A 294 -11.49 -8.87 -14.17
CA PRO A 294 -11.09 -7.82 -13.22
C PRO A 294 -11.84 -6.49 -13.41
N PRO A 295 -12.01 -5.93 -14.62
CA PRO A 295 -12.89 -4.78 -14.85
C PRO A 295 -14.31 -4.95 -14.29
N LEU A 296 -14.90 -6.14 -14.46
CA LEU A 296 -16.22 -6.43 -13.90
C LEU A 296 -16.20 -6.37 -12.37
N PHE A 297 -15.19 -6.94 -11.72
CA PHE A 297 -15.05 -6.85 -10.26
C PHE A 297 -15.00 -5.40 -9.77
N PHE A 298 -14.16 -4.55 -10.37
CA PHE A 298 -14.03 -3.15 -9.94
C PHE A 298 -15.28 -2.32 -10.25
N LEU A 299 -15.98 -2.62 -11.35
CA LEU A 299 -17.30 -2.05 -11.62
C LEU A 299 -18.30 -2.42 -10.52
N LEU A 300 -18.37 -3.70 -10.15
CA LEU A 300 -19.23 -4.19 -9.07
C LEU A 300 -18.85 -3.58 -7.71
N ALA A 301 -17.57 -3.35 -7.45
CA ALA A 301 -17.12 -2.64 -6.25
C ALA A 301 -17.69 -1.20 -6.19
N GLY A 302 -17.64 -0.47 -7.31
CA GLY A 302 -18.27 0.85 -7.44
C GLY A 302 -19.79 0.82 -7.26
N VAL A 303 -20.47 -0.14 -7.90
CA VAL A 303 -21.91 -0.36 -7.73
C VAL A 303 -22.26 -0.65 -6.28
N GLY A 304 -21.46 -1.46 -5.58
CA GLY A 304 -21.65 -1.78 -4.16
C GLY A 304 -21.61 -0.55 -3.27
N VAL A 305 -20.66 0.36 -3.52
CA VAL A 305 -20.57 1.65 -2.79
C VAL A 305 -21.84 2.49 -3.00
N LEU A 306 -22.32 2.59 -4.25
CA LEU A 306 -23.53 3.34 -4.58
C LEU A 306 -24.79 2.69 -3.98
N LEU A 307 -24.89 1.37 -4.05
CA LEU A 307 -26.00 0.60 -3.49
C LEU A 307 -26.06 0.75 -1.98
N GLN A 308 -24.94 0.57 -1.27
CA GLN A 308 -24.91 0.75 0.19
C GLN A 308 -25.37 2.15 0.59
N ARG A 309 -24.89 3.18 -0.12
CA ARG A 309 -25.32 4.57 0.11
C ARG A 309 -26.81 4.75 -0.14
N TRP A 310 -27.35 4.16 -1.21
CA TRP A 310 -28.78 4.24 -1.52
C TRP A 310 -29.64 3.52 -0.46
N LEU A 311 -29.26 2.31 -0.05
CA LEU A 311 -29.95 1.55 1.00
C LEU A 311 -30.01 2.33 2.31
N VAL A 312 -28.86 2.86 2.76
CA VAL A 312 -28.77 3.62 4.02
C VAL A 312 -29.51 4.96 3.95
N SER A 313 -29.47 5.66 2.82
CA SER A 313 -30.05 7.01 2.72
C SER A 313 -31.52 7.04 2.31
N ARG A 314 -32.04 5.99 1.67
CA ARG A 314 -33.41 5.97 1.09
C ARG A 314 -34.27 4.84 1.63
N VAL A 315 -33.74 3.61 1.65
CA VAL A 315 -34.54 2.42 1.97
C VAL A 315 -34.71 2.26 3.48
N LEU A 316 -33.61 2.29 4.24
CA LEU A 316 -33.63 2.09 5.68
C LEU A 316 -34.48 3.13 6.43
N PRO A 317 -34.42 4.45 6.10
CA PRO A 317 -35.32 5.43 6.71
C PRO A 317 -36.80 5.10 6.44
N LEU A 318 -37.13 4.71 5.20
CA LEU A 318 -38.48 4.38 4.78
C LEU A 318 -39.02 3.13 5.52
N LEU A 319 -38.22 2.06 5.59
CA LEU A 319 -38.58 0.83 6.30
C LEU A 319 -38.79 1.04 7.81
N LEU A 320 -38.03 1.96 8.41
CA LEU A 320 -38.15 2.29 9.84
C LEU A 320 -39.28 3.30 10.12
N GLY A 321 -40.06 3.73 9.11
CA GLY A 321 -41.08 4.76 9.26
C GLY A 321 -40.50 6.13 9.66
N LEU A 322 -39.20 6.33 9.46
CA LEU A 322 -38.49 7.56 9.76
C LEU A 322 -38.38 8.37 8.47
N GLY A 323 -39.11 9.49 8.39
CA GLY A 323 -38.97 10.40 7.25
C GLY A 323 -37.49 10.76 6.99
N PRO A 324 -37.09 11.03 5.74
CA PRO A 324 -35.67 11.18 5.34
C PRO A 324 -34.88 12.25 6.12
N ARG A 325 -35.56 13.16 6.83
CA ARG A 325 -34.96 14.19 7.70
C ARG A 325 -34.96 13.86 9.20
N ARG A 326 -35.63 12.79 9.66
CA ARG A 326 -35.81 12.47 11.09
C ARG A 326 -34.76 11.51 11.69
N LEU A 327 -33.95 10.85 10.87
CA LEU A 327 -32.87 9.98 11.34
C LEU A 327 -31.71 10.75 11.98
N VAL A 328 -31.56 12.04 11.65
CA VAL A 328 -30.48 12.91 12.13
C VAL A 328 -30.76 13.52 13.51
N ALA A 329 -32.02 13.61 13.96
CA ALA A 329 -32.36 14.46 15.11
C ALA A 329 -32.75 13.72 16.42
N ARG A 330 -33.36 12.52 16.40
CA ARG A 330 -33.85 11.88 17.67
C ARG A 330 -33.84 10.35 17.76
N ARG A 331 -33.56 9.59 16.68
CA ARG A 331 -33.59 8.11 16.68
C ARG A 331 -32.54 7.48 15.76
N ALA A 332 -31.31 8.00 15.79
CA ALA A 332 -30.23 7.31 15.08
C ALA A 332 -29.99 5.93 15.71
N PRO A 333 -29.85 4.85 14.92
CA PRO A 333 -29.49 3.55 15.46
C PRO A 333 -28.16 3.63 16.22
N PRO A 334 -27.97 2.82 17.28
CA PRO A 334 -26.75 2.87 18.07
C PRO A 334 -25.54 2.55 17.19
N ARG A 335 -24.40 3.20 17.47
CA ARG A 335 -23.21 3.13 16.61
C ARG A 335 -22.74 1.70 16.32
N TRP A 336 -22.82 0.80 17.29
CA TRP A 336 -22.43 -0.60 17.12
C TRP A 336 -23.30 -1.31 16.08
N LEU A 337 -24.59 -1.00 16.01
CA LEU A 337 -25.52 -1.60 15.06
C LEU A 337 -25.24 -1.10 13.64
N CYS A 338 -24.97 0.21 13.50
CA CYS A 338 -24.50 0.78 12.21
C CYS A 338 -23.20 0.11 11.75
N ARG A 339 -22.25 -0.07 12.67
CA ARG A 339 -20.96 -0.70 12.38
C ARG A 339 -21.11 -2.16 11.98
N LEU A 340 -21.97 -2.91 12.68
CA LEU A 340 -22.28 -4.29 12.33
C LEU A 340 -22.95 -4.38 10.96
N GLY A 341 -23.91 -3.51 10.66
CA GLY A 341 -24.57 -3.45 9.35
C GLY A 341 -23.60 -3.11 8.23
N ASN A 342 -22.69 -2.15 8.46
CA ASN A 342 -21.63 -1.82 7.50
C ASN A 342 -20.68 -3.00 7.26
N LEU A 343 -20.23 -3.67 8.33
CA LEU A 343 -19.36 -4.84 8.23
C LEU A 343 -20.04 -6.00 7.49
N ALA A 344 -21.29 -6.32 7.88
CA ALA A 344 -22.07 -7.37 7.24
C ALA A 344 -22.28 -7.10 5.75
N PHE A 345 -22.60 -5.85 5.39
CA PHE A 345 -22.75 -5.46 3.98
C PHE A 345 -21.44 -5.61 3.21
N VAL A 346 -20.32 -5.15 3.76
CA VAL A 346 -19.00 -5.29 3.12
C VAL A 346 -18.66 -6.75 2.88
N LEU A 347 -18.79 -7.60 3.91
CA LEU A 347 -18.46 -9.02 3.81
C LEU A 347 -19.38 -9.74 2.81
N ALA A 348 -20.70 -9.52 2.89
CA ALA A 348 -21.65 -10.13 1.98
C ALA A 348 -21.43 -9.68 0.53
N TRP A 349 -21.19 -8.38 0.31
CA TRP A 349 -20.95 -7.84 -1.03
C TRP A 349 -19.67 -8.39 -1.63
N LEU A 350 -18.57 -8.38 -0.89
CA LEU A 350 -17.29 -8.92 -1.37
C LEU A 350 -17.37 -10.44 -1.59
N GLN A 351 -18.06 -11.18 -0.74
CA GLN A 351 -18.28 -12.62 -0.96
C GLN A 351 -19.05 -12.86 -2.27
N ALA A 352 -20.10 -12.08 -2.54
CA ALA A 352 -20.93 -12.26 -3.73
C ALA A 352 -20.25 -11.78 -5.03
N THR A 353 -19.34 -10.80 -4.95
CA THR A 353 -18.82 -10.10 -6.14
C THR A 353 -17.33 -10.29 -6.40
N SER A 354 -16.56 -10.90 -5.48
CA SER A 354 -15.12 -11.10 -5.66
C SER A 354 -14.74 -12.16 -6.69
N TRP A 355 -15.65 -13.08 -7.03
CA TRP A 355 -15.36 -14.22 -7.90
C TRP A 355 -14.71 -13.84 -9.23
N PRO A 356 -15.07 -12.76 -9.98
CA PRO A 356 -14.43 -12.47 -11.26
C PRO A 356 -12.93 -12.23 -11.09
N LEU A 357 -12.53 -11.51 -10.04
CA LEU A 357 -11.12 -11.23 -9.79
C LEU A 357 -10.37 -12.50 -9.34
N LEU A 358 -10.97 -13.29 -8.45
CA LEU A 358 -10.31 -14.46 -7.87
C LEU A 358 -10.16 -15.59 -8.88
N ASP A 359 -11.17 -15.78 -9.73
CA ASP A 359 -11.18 -16.76 -10.81
C ASP A 359 -10.13 -16.42 -11.85
N ASP A 360 -10.03 -15.16 -12.24
CA ASP A 360 -8.98 -14.68 -13.15
C ASP A 360 -7.59 -14.85 -12.56
N PHE A 361 -7.38 -14.55 -11.27
CA PHE A 361 -6.13 -14.82 -10.57
C PHE A 361 -5.77 -16.32 -10.57
N GLY A 362 -6.78 -17.18 -10.42
CA GLY A 362 -6.62 -18.62 -10.57
C GLY A 362 -6.14 -19.03 -11.96
N ARG A 363 -6.76 -18.50 -13.02
CA ARG A 363 -6.36 -18.79 -14.42
C ARG A 363 -4.98 -18.25 -14.75
N CYS A 364 -4.64 -17.07 -14.25
CA CYS A 364 -3.33 -16.46 -14.42
C CYS A 364 -2.20 -17.21 -13.68
N GLY A 365 -2.53 -18.19 -12.84
CA GLY A 365 -1.55 -18.88 -11.98
C GLY A 365 -0.97 -17.98 -10.89
N LEU A 366 -1.64 -16.88 -10.54
CA LEU A 366 -1.10 -15.90 -9.58
C LEU A 366 -0.81 -16.52 -8.22
N TRP A 367 -1.63 -17.49 -7.79
CA TRP A 367 -1.49 -18.17 -6.51
C TRP A 367 -0.30 -19.14 -6.45
N LEU A 368 0.28 -19.49 -7.60
CA LEU A 368 1.47 -20.32 -7.70
C LEU A 368 2.74 -19.53 -7.36
N PHE A 369 2.67 -18.20 -7.39
CA PHE A 369 3.77 -17.34 -6.97
C PHE A 369 3.89 -17.32 -5.45
N GLU A 370 4.99 -17.86 -4.95
CA GLU A 370 5.27 -17.93 -3.52
C GLU A 370 6.43 -16.99 -3.15
N PRO A 371 6.15 -15.80 -2.57
CA PRO A 371 7.17 -14.78 -2.33
C PRO A 371 8.01 -15.03 -1.07
N VAL A 372 7.84 -16.18 -0.42
CA VAL A 372 8.59 -16.54 0.80
C VAL A 372 9.72 -17.49 0.44
N PRO A 373 11.00 -17.15 0.72
CA PRO A 373 12.13 -18.01 0.37
C PRO A 373 12.15 -19.33 1.14
N VAL A 374 11.57 -19.36 2.34
CA VAL A 374 11.54 -20.54 3.23
C VAL A 374 10.13 -20.79 3.76
N SER A 375 9.61 -21.98 3.54
CA SER A 375 8.27 -22.38 4.01
C SER A 375 8.35 -23.09 5.37
N LEU A 376 7.84 -22.42 6.41
CA LEU A 376 7.73 -22.95 7.77
C LEU A 376 6.71 -24.09 7.83
N PHE A 377 5.55 -23.92 7.20
CA PHE A 377 4.49 -24.94 7.24
C PHE A 377 4.87 -26.20 6.46
N ARG A 378 5.63 -26.09 5.37
CA ARG A 378 6.21 -27.26 4.70
C ARG A 378 7.26 -27.96 5.55
N ALA A 379 8.10 -27.21 6.26
CA ALA A 379 9.06 -27.78 7.21
C ALA A 379 8.37 -28.57 8.33
N LEU A 380 7.18 -28.14 8.74
CA LEU A 380 6.30 -28.84 9.69
C LEU A 380 5.51 -30.00 9.08
N GLY A 381 5.66 -30.27 7.78
CA GLY A 381 5.02 -31.40 7.10
C GLY A 381 3.63 -31.12 6.52
N TYR A 382 3.14 -29.88 6.53
CA TYR A 382 1.82 -29.52 5.97
C TYR A 382 1.83 -29.30 4.45
N GLY A 383 2.99 -29.46 3.80
CA GLY A 383 3.13 -29.29 2.36
C GLY A 383 2.33 -30.30 1.53
N PRO A 384 2.04 -29.99 0.24
CA PRO A 384 1.39 -30.92 -0.66
C PRO A 384 2.14 -32.26 -0.75
N THR A 385 1.42 -33.36 -0.87
CA THR A 385 1.99 -34.70 -1.07
C THR A 385 2.77 -34.73 -2.38
N GLY A 386 4.10 -34.64 -2.30
CA GLY A 386 5.02 -34.61 -3.45
C GLY A 386 5.94 -33.39 -3.50
N ASP A 387 5.58 -32.27 -2.85
CA ASP A 387 6.46 -31.08 -2.75
C ASP A 387 6.77 -30.76 -1.29
N ARG A 388 7.89 -31.33 -0.82
CA ARG A 388 8.44 -31.09 0.53
C ARG A 388 9.54 -30.04 0.55
N ARG A 389 9.70 -29.26 -0.53
CA ARG A 389 10.76 -28.25 -0.60
C ARG A 389 10.49 -27.13 0.40
N VAL A 390 11.30 -27.12 1.46
CA VAL A 390 11.30 -26.06 2.48
C VAL A 390 11.90 -24.78 1.92
N TRP A 391 12.97 -24.90 1.13
CA TRP A 391 13.55 -23.80 0.37
C TRP A 391 12.79 -23.62 -0.95
N ARG A 392 12.28 -22.42 -1.22
CA ARG A 392 11.36 -22.15 -2.34
C ARG A 392 12.01 -21.47 -3.54
N TYR A 393 13.03 -20.66 -3.31
CA TYR A 393 13.71 -19.98 -4.40
C TYR A 393 14.67 -20.93 -5.10
N ASP A 394 14.38 -21.24 -6.35
CA ASP A 394 15.30 -21.94 -7.23
C ASP A 394 15.84 -20.98 -8.28
N ARG A 395 16.51 -21.54 -9.30
CA ARG A 395 17.12 -20.77 -10.37
C ARG A 395 16.08 -19.93 -11.12
N ASP A 396 14.83 -20.37 -11.18
CA ASP A 396 13.77 -19.74 -11.95
C ASP A 396 13.23 -18.47 -11.28
N PHE A 397 13.58 -18.22 -10.02
CA PHE A 397 13.30 -16.96 -9.32
C PHE A 397 14.37 -15.87 -9.54
N LEU A 398 15.49 -16.23 -10.16
CA LEU A 398 16.59 -15.29 -10.43
C LEU A 398 16.47 -14.78 -11.86
N ALA A 399 16.83 -13.51 -12.07
CA ALA A 399 16.99 -12.95 -13.40
C ALA A 399 17.94 -13.82 -14.24
N GLN A 400 17.44 -14.35 -15.36
CA GLN A 400 18.22 -15.21 -16.27
C GLN A 400 18.40 -14.53 -17.62
N TRP A 401 19.55 -14.73 -18.24
CA TRP A 401 19.75 -14.33 -19.63
C TRP A 401 18.98 -15.27 -20.55
N TYR A 402 18.02 -14.73 -21.29
CA TYR A 402 17.31 -15.40 -22.37
C TYR A 402 17.95 -15.01 -23.71
N SER A 403 18.30 -16.02 -24.50
CA SER A 403 18.80 -15.82 -25.87
C SER A 403 17.71 -16.22 -26.86
N GLY A 404 17.12 -15.21 -27.50
CA GLY A 404 16.13 -15.40 -28.55
C GLY A 404 16.77 -15.59 -29.93
N LYS A 405 15.92 -15.68 -30.96
CA LYS A 405 16.37 -15.85 -32.36
C LYS A 405 17.10 -14.60 -32.88
N HIS A 406 16.68 -13.42 -32.45
CA HIS A 406 17.31 -12.14 -32.77
C HIS A 406 17.81 -11.46 -31.50
N TRP A 407 18.70 -10.46 -31.66
CA TRP A 407 19.22 -9.72 -30.50
C TRP A 407 18.13 -8.97 -29.74
N TRP A 408 17.08 -8.50 -30.40
CA TRP A 408 15.91 -7.86 -29.77
C TRP A 408 14.95 -8.85 -29.11
N ASP A 409 15.08 -10.15 -29.41
CA ASP A 409 14.37 -11.22 -28.70
C ASP A 409 15.18 -11.73 -27.50
N SER A 410 16.42 -11.23 -27.31
CA SER A 410 17.31 -11.63 -26.23
C SER A 410 17.31 -10.56 -25.13
N GLY A 411 17.47 -10.99 -23.88
CA GLY A 411 17.46 -10.07 -22.76
C GLY A 411 17.44 -10.78 -21.42
N ILE A 412 17.14 -10.02 -20.37
CA ILE A 412 16.95 -10.58 -19.04
C ILE A 412 15.49 -11.02 -18.91
N GLY A 413 15.26 -12.33 -18.82
CA GLY A 413 14.01 -12.89 -18.34
C GLY A 413 13.97 -12.85 -16.81
N ILE A 414 12.83 -12.48 -16.25
CA ILE A 414 12.58 -12.46 -14.80
C ILE A 414 11.42 -13.38 -14.51
#